data_AF-A0A0D2MLS9-F1
#
_entry.id   AF-A0A0D2MLS9-F1
#
_cell.length_a   1.000
_cell.length_b   1.000
_cell.length_c   1.000
_cell.angle_alpha   90.00
_cell.angle_beta   90.00
_cell.angle_gamma   90.00
#
_symmetry.space_group_name_H-M   'P 1'
#
loop_
_entity.id
_entity.type
_entity.pdbx_description
1 polymer ?
#
loop_
_entity_poly.entity_id
_entity_poly.type
_entity_poly.pdbx_seq_one_letter_code
_entity_poly.pdbx_strand_id
1 'polypeptide(L)'
;MVHTESGTFQRFDIGTHQNQAPAREFPQPAPVLDFVWYPTATIHDPSTFCFVASVRECPVKLLDASDGRLRASYKIVDHRERQIAPHSLAFNLTAQKLYCGFEDAIEVFDLSRPGEGTRLPTTPSKKSKDGLKGIVSALAFSPSYSPDESDAQPEPLMYLGGGPQAGVTQLRFNPLRPHILYAGYRGHASGTIYSWDVRSNVDVPVEIFRTTDKPAARSNQKMHFDIDCAGRFLSTGDQVDQCATGEAGL
;
A
#
# COMPACT_ATOMS: atom_id res chain seq x y z
N MET A 1 13.86 -0.59 4.29
CA MET A 1 13.59 0.80 4.72
C MET A 1 12.51 0.74 5.76
N VAL A 2 12.62 1.52 6.81
CA VAL A 2 11.57 1.73 7.81
C VAL A 2 11.40 3.25 7.95
N HIS A 3 10.22 3.73 8.33
CA HIS A 3 10.06 5.13 8.72
C HIS A 3 9.71 5.20 10.21
N THR A 4 10.16 6.25 10.87
CA THR A 4 9.96 6.47 12.30
C THR A 4 8.84 7.48 12.54
N GLU A 5 8.30 7.50 13.75
CA GLU A 5 7.34 8.53 14.18
C GLU A 5 7.95 9.95 14.12
N SER A 6 9.28 10.07 14.19
CA SER A 6 10.00 11.33 13.99
C SER A 6 10.02 11.82 12.53
N GLY A 7 9.42 11.07 11.59
CA GLY A 7 9.37 11.45 10.18
C GLY A 7 10.67 11.18 9.42
N THR A 8 11.50 10.24 9.89
CA THR A 8 12.77 9.89 9.24
C THR A 8 12.67 8.53 8.56
N PHE A 9 13.14 8.42 7.32
CA PHE A 9 13.38 7.11 6.70
C PHE A 9 14.73 6.57 7.13
N GLN A 10 14.77 5.30 7.53
CA GLN A 10 15.97 4.57 7.91
C GLN A 10 16.19 3.38 6.97
N ARG A 11 17.37 3.31 6.34
CA ARG A 11 17.79 2.19 5.49
C ARG A 11 18.74 1.30 6.26
N PHE A 12 18.51 -0.01 6.25
CA PHE A 12 19.37 -1.01 6.88
C PHE A 12 19.92 -1.95 5.79
N ASP A 13 21.16 -2.40 5.95
CA ASP A 13 21.83 -3.31 5.02
C ASP A 13 21.84 -4.72 5.62
N ILE A 14 21.05 -5.62 5.06
CA ILE A 14 20.89 -6.99 5.57
C ILE A 14 22.16 -7.78 5.20
N GLY A 15 23.09 -7.93 6.14
CA GLY A 15 24.37 -8.63 5.89
C GLY A 15 25.45 -8.46 6.95
N THR A 16 25.32 -7.51 7.88
CA THR A 16 26.28 -7.34 8.98
C THR A 16 25.67 -7.84 10.30
N HIS A 17 26.28 -8.87 10.91
CA HIS A 17 25.82 -9.58 12.11
C HIS A 17 25.92 -8.77 13.44
N GLN A 18 25.87 -7.43 13.41
CA GLN A 18 25.97 -6.61 14.62
C GLN A 18 24.89 -5.54 14.66
N ASN A 19 24.44 -5.21 15.87
CA ASN A 19 23.49 -4.13 16.23
C ASN A 19 23.48 -3.01 15.18
N GLN A 20 22.57 -3.10 14.21
CA GLN A 20 22.65 -2.29 13.00
C GLN A 20 22.09 -0.91 13.29
N ALA A 21 22.96 0.07 13.48
CA ALA A 21 22.58 1.46 13.22
C ALA A 21 22.13 1.58 11.75
N PRO A 22 21.17 2.47 11.44
CA PRO A 22 20.73 2.66 10.07
C PRO A 22 21.91 3.07 9.18
N ALA A 23 22.07 2.38 8.05
CA ALA A 23 23.10 2.68 7.07
C ALA A 23 22.92 4.08 6.46
N ARG A 24 21.66 4.56 6.39
CA ARG A 24 21.30 5.91 5.95
C ARG A 24 20.04 6.39 6.66
N GLU A 25 19.95 7.69 6.87
CA GLU A 25 18.77 8.39 7.37
C GLU A 25 18.35 9.52 6.43
N PHE A 26 17.06 9.61 6.13
CA PHE A 26 16.49 10.65 5.27
C PHE A 26 15.36 11.39 6.00
N PRO A 27 15.65 12.54 6.66
CA PRO A 27 14.64 13.28 7.40
C PRO A 27 13.58 13.86 6.44
N GLN A 28 12.32 13.81 6.86
CA GLN A 28 11.21 14.41 6.13
C GLN A 28 10.70 15.65 6.88
N PRO A 29 10.18 16.65 6.15
CA PRO A 29 9.70 17.90 6.75
C PRO A 29 8.40 17.74 7.57
N ALA A 30 7.71 16.61 7.42
CA ALA A 30 6.45 16.31 8.09
C ALA A 30 6.27 14.78 8.20
N PRO A 31 5.22 14.29 8.90
CA PRO A 31 4.96 12.86 9.02
C PRO A 31 4.80 12.17 7.66
N VAL A 32 5.47 11.03 7.51
CA VAL A 32 5.29 10.11 6.38
C VAL A 32 3.95 9.40 6.54
N LEU A 33 3.13 9.38 5.49
CA LEU A 33 1.85 8.68 5.50
C LEU A 33 1.93 7.29 4.86
N ASP A 34 2.79 7.16 3.85
CA ASP A 34 3.07 5.92 3.14
C ASP A 34 4.38 6.01 2.35
N PHE A 35 4.97 4.86 2.00
CA PHE A 35 6.09 4.78 1.07
C PHE A 35 6.09 3.45 0.32
N VAL A 36 6.65 3.44 -0.90
CA VAL A 36 6.76 2.22 -1.70
C VAL A 36 8.07 2.23 -2.50
N TRP A 37 8.77 1.10 -2.49
CA TRP A 37 9.96 0.92 -3.32
C TRP A 37 9.60 0.82 -4.79
N TYR A 38 10.47 1.33 -5.66
CA TYR A 38 10.36 1.02 -7.08
C TYR A 38 10.42 -0.51 -7.26
N PRO A 39 9.55 -1.15 -8.07
CA PRO A 39 9.38 -2.61 -8.04
C PRO A 39 10.66 -3.41 -8.32
N THR A 40 11.57 -2.87 -9.14
CA THR A 40 12.87 -3.51 -9.46
C THR A 40 14.04 -2.89 -8.71
N ALA A 41 13.79 -2.13 -7.64
CA ALA A 41 14.83 -1.41 -6.91
C ALA A 41 15.96 -2.34 -6.46
N THR A 42 17.17 -2.05 -6.94
CA THR A 42 18.38 -2.78 -6.58
C THR A 42 19.57 -1.85 -6.55
N ILE A 43 20.44 -2.00 -5.56
CA ILE A 43 21.67 -1.18 -5.44
C ILE A 43 22.60 -1.32 -6.66
N HIS A 44 22.46 -2.42 -7.42
CA HIS A 44 23.25 -2.70 -8.61
C HIS A 44 22.81 -1.91 -9.84
N ASP A 45 21.62 -1.32 -9.82
CA ASP A 45 21.10 -0.46 -10.88
C ASP A 45 20.64 0.87 -10.28
N PRO A 46 21.49 1.91 -10.35
CA PRO A 46 21.16 3.22 -9.83
C PRO A 46 19.87 3.80 -10.40
N SER A 47 19.49 3.47 -11.64
CA SER A 47 18.28 4.03 -12.26
C SER A 47 17.00 3.60 -11.55
N THR A 48 16.98 2.37 -11.01
CA THR A 48 15.83 1.78 -10.32
C THR A 48 15.96 1.80 -8.81
N PHE A 49 17.14 2.09 -8.26
CA PHE A 49 17.37 2.20 -6.80
C PHE A 49 16.75 3.46 -6.18
N CYS A 50 15.43 3.51 -6.17
CA CYS A 50 14.63 4.62 -5.68
C CYS A 50 13.34 4.13 -5.02
N PHE A 51 12.70 5.02 -4.28
CA PHE A 51 11.42 4.78 -3.63
C PHE A 51 10.58 6.05 -3.65
N VAL A 52 9.26 5.88 -3.55
CA VAL A 52 8.30 6.97 -3.47
C VAL A 52 7.89 7.17 -2.01
N ALA A 53 7.80 8.42 -1.59
CA ALA A 53 7.35 8.83 -0.27
C ALA A 53 6.14 9.77 -0.35
N SER A 54 5.10 9.44 0.41
CA SER A 54 4.00 10.35 0.72
C SER A 54 4.26 11.01 2.06
N VAL A 55 4.40 12.34 2.05
CA VAL A 55 4.71 13.14 3.24
C VAL A 55 3.66 14.21 3.37
N ARG A 56 3.11 14.38 4.59
CA ARG A 56 2.05 15.35 4.88
C ARG A 56 2.42 16.74 4.36
N GLU A 57 1.46 17.41 3.72
CA GLU A 57 1.61 18.78 3.18
C GLU A 57 2.76 18.95 2.16
N CYS A 58 3.25 17.86 1.58
CA CYS A 58 4.26 17.85 0.53
C CYS A 58 3.70 17.24 -0.77
N PRO A 59 4.30 17.55 -1.93
CA PRO A 59 4.10 16.70 -3.11
C PRO A 59 4.62 15.29 -2.81
N VAL A 60 4.12 14.31 -3.57
CA VAL A 60 4.65 12.94 -3.56
C VAL A 60 6.04 12.97 -4.16
N LYS A 61 7.03 12.39 -3.47
CA LYS A 61 8.45 12.49 -3.85
C LYS A 61 9.00 11.14 -4.30
N LEU A 62 9.63 11.11 -5.46
CA LEU A 62 10.52 10.01 -5.87
C LEU A 62 11.93 10.34 -5.37
N LEU A 63 12.45 9.52 -4.47
CA LEU A 63 13.74 9.72 -3.81
C LEU A 63 14.73 8.64 -4.22
N ASP A 64 15.95 9.05 -4.48
CA ASP A 64 17.10 8.15 -4.64
C ASP A 64 17.40 7.43 -3.32
N ALA A 65 17.52 6.11 -3.34
CA ALA A 65 17.72 5.34 -2.13
C ALA A 65 19.17 5.35 -1.62
N SER A 66 20.13 5.79 -2.45
CA SER A 66 21.55 5.84 -2.09
C SER A 66 21.91 7.06 -1.23
N ASP A 67 21.32 8.21 -1.56
CA ASP A 67 21.64 9.51 -0.96
C ASP A 67 20.41 10.32 -0.50
N GLY A 68 19.18 9.85 -0.78
CA GLY A 68 17.95 10.54 -0.40
C GLY A 68 17.59 11.72 -1.32
N ARG A 69 18.32 11.91 -2.42
CA ARG A 69 18.11 13.03 -3.35
C ARG A 69 16.77 12.93 -4.04
N LEU A 70 16.08 14.06 -4.17
CA LEU A 70 14.85 14.16 -4.95
C LEU A 70 15.12 13.93 -6.44
N ARG A 71 14.47 12.92 -7.03
CA ARG A 71 14.51 12.62 -8.47
C ARG A 71 13.34 13.26 -9.22
N ALA A 72 12.14 13.19 -8.63
CA ALA A 72 10.93 13.77 -9.21
C ALA A 72 9.89 14.08 -8.11
N SER A 73 8.96 14.99 -8.43
CA SER A 73 7.83 15.36 -7.58
C SER A 73 6.52 15.23 -8.35
N TYR A 74 5.50 14.66 -7.70
CA TYR A 74 4.16 14.47 -8.26
C TYR A 74 3.15 15.17 -7.34
N LYS A 75 2.47 16.18 -7.87
CA LYS A 75 1.64 17.10 -7.07
C LYS A 75 0.17 16.67 -7.09
N ILE A 76 -0.41 16.50 -5.91
CA ILE A 76 -1.86 16.37 -5.72
C ILE A 76 -2.30 17.63 -4.99
N VAL A 77 -3.13 18.45 -5.63
CA VAL A 77 -3.65 19.70 -5.04
C VAL A 77 -5.15 19.66 -4.86
N ASP A 78 -5.63 20.26 -3.77
CA ASP A 78 -7.05 20.48 -3.55
C ASP A 78 -7.54 21.84 -4.11
N HIS A 79 -8.84 22.08 -3.99
CA HIS A 79 -9.49 23.34 -4.39
C HIS A 79 -9.00 24.60 -3.64
N ARG A 80 -8.15 24.45 -2.62
CA ARG A 80 -7.54 25.55 -1.85
C ARG A 80 -6.04 25.63 -2.10
N GLU A 81 -5.55 25.00 -3.18
CA GLU A 81 -4.14 24.96 -3.57
C GLU A 81 -3.22 24.30 -2.52
N ARG A 82 -3.78 23.47 -1.64
CA ARG A 82 -3.00 22.74 -0.63
C ARG A 82 -2.51 21.42 -1.19
N GLN A 83 -1.27 21.07 -0.85
CA GLN A 83 -0.69 19.77 -1.18
C GLN A 83 -1.38 18.67 -0.36
N ILE A 84 -1.88 17.67 -1.05
CA ILE A 84 -2.52 16.49 -0.46
C ILE A 84 -1.54 15.33 -0.52
N ALA A 85 -1.24 14.77 0.65
CA ALA A 85 -0.44 13.57 0.77
C ALA A 85 -1.36 12.34 0.67
N PRO A 86 -1.14 11.42 -0.28
CA PRO A 86 -1.93 10.19 -0.39
C PRO A 86 -1.67 9.24 0.81
N HIS A 87 -2.67 8.42 1.12
CA HIS A 87 -2.63 7.46 2.23
C HIS A 87 -2.27 6.04 1.80
N SER A 88 -2.25 5.80 0.49
CA SER A 88 -1.78 4.57 -0.15
C SER A 88 -1.06 4.88 -1.46
N LEU A 89 0.01 4.12 -1.72
CA LEU A 89 0.81 4.20 -2.93
C LEU A 89 0.94 2.81 -3.57
N ALA A 90 0.79 2.73 -4.89
CA ALA A 90 1.04 1.50 -5.63
C ALA A 90 1.56 1.79 -7.04
N PHE A 91 2.60 1.06 -7.45
CA PHE A 91 2.99 1.02 -8.86
C PHE A 91 2.08 0.05 -9.62
N ASN A 92 1.77 0.39 -10.87
CA ASN A 92 1.20 -0.60 -11.78
C ASN A 92 2.23 -1.69 -12.11
N LEU A 93 1.80 -2.76 -12.77
CA LEU A 93 2.65 -3.92 -13.06
C LEU A 93 3.88 -3.60 -13.92
N THR A 94 3.80 -2.59 -14.79
CA THR A 94 4.94 -2.15 -15.63
C THR A 94 5.87 -1.15 -14.93
N ALA A 95 5.54 -0.73 -13.70
CA ALA A 95 6.27 0.30 -12.96
C ALA A 95 6.44 1.62 -13.74
N GLN A 96 5.49 1.93 -14.62
CA GLN A 96 5.45 3.17 -15.42
C GLN A 96 4.47 4.18 -14.85
N LYS A 97 3.47 3.73 -14.10
CA LYS A 97 2.48 4.57 -13.45
C LYS A 97 2.49 4.38 -11.94
N LEU A 98 2.24 5.47 -11.23
CA LEU A 98 2.07 5.50 -9.78
C LEU A 98 0.63 5.89 -9.45
N TYR A 99 -0.03 5.05 -8.67
CA TYR A 99 -1.38 5.24 -8.17
C TYR A 99 -1.31 5.71 -6.73
N CYS A 100 -1.96 6.82 -6.45
CA CYS A 100 -1.94 7.53 -5.17
C CYS A 100 -3.36 7.65 -4.63
N GLY A 101 -3.72 6.80 -3.67
CA GLY A 101 -5.04 6.83 -3.04
C GLY A 101 -5.15 7.92 -1.97
N PHE A 102 -6.18 8.75 -2.04
CA PHE A 102 -6.48 9.78 -1.04
C PHE A 102 -8.00 9.86 -0.79
N GLU A 103 -8.49 10.94 -0.19
CA GLU A 103 -9.91 11.11 0.11
C GLU A 103 -10.76 11.20 -1.16
N ASP A 104 -11.69 10.25 -1.31
CA ASP A 104 -12.68 10.14 -2.40
C ASP A 104 -12.11 10.02 -3.83
N ALA A 105 -10.81 9.75 -3.99
CA ALA A 105 -10.16 9.66 -5.29
C ALA A 105 -8.82 8.92 -5.27
N ILE A 106 -8.40 8.51 -6.46
CA ILE A 106 -7.05 8.00 -6.76
C ILE A 106 -6.43 8.96 -7.80
N GLU A 107 -5.24 9.48 -7.52
CA GLU A 107 -4.46 10.24 -8.51
C GLU A 107 -3.47 9.29 -9.19
N VAL A 108 -3.45 9.29 -10.53
CA VAL A 108 -2.56 8.43 -11.33
C VAL A 108 -1.51 9.29 -12.03
N PHE A 109 -0.24 9.01 -11.75
CA PHE A 109 0.89 9.71 -12.36
C PHE A 109 1.61 8.81 -13.35
N ASP A 110 1.91 9.34 -14.54
CA ASP A 110 2.88 8.76 -15.46
C ASP A 110 4.28 9.16 -15.03
N LEU A 111 5.13 8.19 -14.68
CA LEU A 111 6.47 8.48 -14.16
C LEU A 111 7.38 9.13 -15.19
N SER A 112 7.10 8.94 -16.49
CA SER A 112 7.85 9.58 -17.58
C SER A 112 7.52 11.07 -17.75
N ARG A 113 6.40 11.53 -17.17
CA ARG A 113 5.91 12.91 -17.27
C ARG A 113 5.66 13.49 -15.87
N PRO A 114 6.71 13.92 -15.15
CA PRO A 114 6.56 14.56 -13.86
C PRO A 114 5.64 15.78 -13.95
N GLY A 115 4.70 15.91 -13.01
CA GLY A 115 3.73 17.00 -13.03
C GLY A 115 2.37 16.61 -12.48
N GLU A 116 1.32 16.89 -13.26
CA GLU A 116 -0.08 16.65 -12.91
C GLU A 116 -0.50 15.23 -13.25
N GLY A 117 -1.31 14.65 -12.36
CA GLY A 117 -1.86 13.32 -12.54
C GLY A 117 -3.22 13.33 -13.24
N THR A 118 -3.71 12.13 -13.51
CA THR A 118 -5.10 11.91 -13.89
C THR A 118 -5.88 11.49 -12.65
N ARG A 119 -6.94 12.24 -12.31
CA ARG A 119 -7.77 11.95 -11.15
C ARG A 119 -8.89 10.97 -11.50
N LEU A 120 -8.96 9.88 -10.75
CA LEU A 120 -10.02 8.88 -10.81
C LEU A 120 -10.89 9.02 -9.54
N PRO A 121 -12.11 9.58 -9.65
CA PRO A 121 -13.00 9.70 -8.50
C PRO A 121 -13.52 8.32 -8.08
N THR A 122 -13.57 8.04 -6.78
CA THR A 122 -14.12 6.77 -6.27
C THR A 122 -15.62 6.84 -6.01
N THR A 123 -16.22 8.02 -6.20
CA THR A 123 -17.66 8.25 -6.10
C THR A 123 -18.13 9.08 -7.29
N PRO A 124 -19.36 8.86 -7.82
CA PRO A 124 -19.86 9.66 -8.93
C PRO A 124 -20.01 11.14 -8.60
N SER A 125 -20.29 11.46 -7.33
CA SER A 125 -20.33 12.84 -6.83
C SER A 125 -20.18 12.88 -5.31
N LYS A 126 -19.76 14.04 -4.77
CA LYS A 126 -19.64 14.27 -3.32
C LYS A 126 -20.93 13.98 -2.54
N LYS A 127 -22.10 14.19 -3.16
CA LYS A 127 -23.41 13.94 -2.55
C LYS A 127 -23.90 12.49 -2.72
N SER A 128 -23.30 11.73 -3.63
CA SER A 128 -23.71 10.34 -3.89
C SER A 128 -23.51 9.47 -2.64
N LYS A 129 -24.36 8.47 -2.46
CA LYS A 129 -24.09 7.38 -1.51
C LYS A 129 -23.40 6.19 -2.18
N ASP A 130 -23.27 6.24 -3.50
CA ASP A 130 -22.67 5.20 -4.31
C ASP A 130 -21.16 5.38 -4.44
N GLY A 131 -20.46 4.28 -4.67
CA GLY A 131 -19.00 4.22 -4.76
C GLY A 131 -18.32 4.07 -3.40
N LEU A 132 -17.00 4.23 -3.40
CA LEU A 132 -16.16 4.13 -2.20
C LEU A 132 -15.91 5.53 -1.62
N LYS A 133 -16.61 5.87 -0.53
CA LYS A 133 -16.40 7.12 0.21
C LYS A 133 -15.28 7.02 1.24
N GLY A 134 -14.60 8.14 1.44
CA GLY A 134 -13.54 8.31 2.42
C GLY A 134 -12.15 8.07 1.86
N ILE A 135 -11.21 7.78 2.76
CA ILE A 135 -9.80 7.63 2.41
C ILE A 135 -9.55 6.29 1.73
N VAL A 136 -8.97 6.30 0.53
CA VAL A 136 -8.38 5.11 -0.10
C VAL A 136 -7.09 4.76 0.64
N SER A 137 -7.20 3.84 1.61
CA SER A 137 -6.14 3.51 2.57
C SER A 137 -5.22 2.37 2.14
N ALA A 138 -5.58 1.61 1.11
CA ALA A 138 -4.77 0.53 0.55
C ALA A 138 -5.04 0.37 -0.95
N LEU A 139 -3.99 0.06 -1.71
CA LEU A 139 -4.03 -0.24 -3.14
C LEU A 139 -3.14 -1.45 -3.41
N ALA A 140 -3.55 -2.31 -4.35
CA ALA A 140 -2.76 -3.44 -4.80
C ALA A 140 -3.10 -3.78 -6.25
N PHE A 141 -2.08 -4.15 -7.04
CA PHE A 141 -2.26 -4.67 -8.39
C PHE A 141 -2.17 -6.19 -8.36
N SER A 142 -3.10 -6.85 -9.04
CA SER A 142 -3.04 -8.31 -9.23
C SER A 142 -2.06 -8.63 -10.36
N PRO A 143 -1.14 -9.59 -10.19
CA PRO A 143 -0.20 -10.00 -11.23
C PRO A 143 -0.86 -10.67 -12.45
N SER A 144 -2.14 -11.04 -12.36
CA SER A 144 -2.83 -11.81 -13.41
C SER A 144 -3.39 -10.98 -14.54
N TYR A 145 -3.72 -9.72 -14.30
CA TYR A 145 -4.31 -8.87 -15.33
C TYR A 145 -3.21 -8.29 -16.20
N SER A 146 -3.44 -8.27 -17.50
CA SER A 146 -2.51 -7.56 -18.38
C SER A 146 -2.48 -6.07 -18.00
N PRO A 147 -1.34 -5.38 -18.19
CA PRO A 147 -1.25 -3.94 -17.91
C PRO A 147 -2.31 -3.12 -18.64
N ASP A 148 -2.69 -3.58 -19.84
CA ASP A 148 -3.73 -2.95 -20.65
C ASP A 148 -5.12 -3.09 -20.01
N GLU A 149 -5.43 -4.24 -19.39
CA GLU A 149 -6.70 -4.46 -18.68
C GLU A 149 -6.80 -3.65 -17.38
N SER A 150 -5.69 -3.47 -16.65
CA SER A 150 -5.70 -2.67 -15.41
C SER A 150 -5.90 -1.18 -15.66
N ASP A 151 -5.53 -0.69 -16.85
CA ASP A 151 -5.59 0.72 -17.21
C ASP A 151 -6.79 1.08 -18.11
N ALA A 152 -7.49 0.07 -18.66
CA ALA A 152 -8.53 0.28 -19.67
C ALA A 152 -9.91 0.69 -19.14
N GLN A 153 -10.24 0.41 -17.87
CA GLN A 153 -11.59 0.62 -17.34
C GLN A 153 -11.58 1.51 -16.08
N PRO A 154 -12.11 2.74 -16.15
CA PRO A 154 -12.23 3.62 -14.98
C PRO A 154 -13.37 3.18 -14.05
N GLU A 155 -14.28 2.32 -14.52
CA GLU A 155 -15.42 1.82 -13.76
C GLU A 155 -15.02 0.60 -12.91
N PRO A 156 -15.51 0.50 -11.66
CA PRO A 156 -15.24 -0.65 -10.81
C PRO A 156 -15.86 -1.91 -11.40
N LEU A 157 -15.03 -2.95 -11.58
CA LEU A 157 -15.49 -4.25 -12.07
C LEU A 157 -16.41 -4.96 -11.07
N MET A 158 -16.10 -4.84 -9.77
CA MET A 158 -16.84 -5.47 -8.68
C MET A 158 -16.57 -4.79 -7.34
N TYR A 159 -17.41 -5.07 -6.35
CA TYR A 159 -17.22 -4.72 -4.95
C TYR A 159 -17.05 -6.00 -4.13
N LEU A 160 -16.09 -6.01 -3.19
CA LEU A 160 -15.85 -7.14 -2.29
C LEU A 160 -16.73 -7.01 -1.04
N GLY A 161 -17.52 -8.04 -0.76
CA GLY A 161 -18.41 -8.15 0.40
C GLY A 161 -17.89 -9.13 1.46
N GLY A 162 -18.67 -9.34 2.51
CA GLY A 162 -18.38 -10.34 3.56
C GLY A 162 -17.24 -10.03 4.52
N GLY A 163 -16.47 -8.96 4.26
CA GLY A 163 -15.46 -8.44 5.17
C GLY A 163 -16.04 -7.64 6.34
N PRO A 164 -15.23 -7.34 7.36
CA PRO A 164 -15.64 -6.52 8.50
C PRO A 164 -15.90 -5.08 8.05
N GLN A 165 -16.84 -4.40 8.72
CA GLN A 165 -17.09 -2.96 8.52
C GLN A 165 -16.01 -2.11 9.20
N ALA A 166 -14.77 -2.27 8.75
CA ALA A 166 -13.59 -1.64 9.30
C ALA A 166 -12.72 -1.06 8.18
N GLY A 167 -11.83 -0.12 8.53
CA GLY A 167 -10.90 0.42 7.55
C GLY A 167 -9.87 -0.63 7.13
N VAL A 168 -9.71 -0.84 5.82
CA VAL A 168 -8.66 -1.68 5.24
C VAL A 168 -7.31 -1.00 5.48
N THR A 169 -6.30 -1.74 5.92
CA THR A 169 -4.94 -1.21 6.14
C THR A 169 -3.94 -1.69 5.11
N GLN A 170 -4.14 -2.86 4.53
CA GLN A 170 -3.26 -3.44 3.54
C GLN A 170 -4.02 -4.42 2.65
N LEU A 171 -3.65 -4.44 1.36
CA LEU A 171 -4.10 -5.42 0.37
C LEU A 171 -2.87 -6.10 -0.24
N ARG A 172 -2.96 -7.41 -0.47
CA ARG A 172 -1.94 -8.19 -1.21
C ARG A 172 -2.60 -9.31 -1.98
N PHE A 173 -2.26 -9.47 -3.25
CA PHE A 173 -2.59 -10.68 -4.00
C PHE A 173 -1.58 -11.78 -3.69
N ASN A 174 -2.03 -13.03 -3.71
CA ASN A 174 -1.12 -14.17 -3.65
C ASN A 174 -0.20 -14.17 -4.88
N PRO A 175 1.13 -14.26 -4.72
CA PRO A 175 2.07 -14.14 -5.84
C PRO A 175 1.96 -15.29 -6.86
N LEU A 176 1.59 -16.50 -6.42
CA LEU A 176 1.42 -17.66 -7.31
C LEU A 176 -0.04 -17.94 -7.67
N ARG A 177 -0.98 -17.44 -6.85
CA ARG A 177 -2.43 -17.56 -7.08
C ARG A 177 -3.07 -16.17 -7.16
N PRO A 178 -2.80 -15.40 -8.22
CA PRO A 178 -3.14 -13.97 -8.32
C PRO A 178 -4.64 -13.61 -8.29
N HIS A 179 -5.51 -14.61 -8.15
CA HIS A 179 -6.94 -14.47 -7.91
C HIS A 179 -7.31 -14.48 -6.42
N ILE A 180 -6.39 -14.92 -5.56
CA ILE A 180 -6.55 -14.85 -4.12
C ILE A 180 -6.07 -13.48 -3.65
N LEU A 181 -6.98 -12.70 -3.09
CA LEU A 181 -6.72 -11.39 -2.50
C LEU A 181 -6.80 -11.50 -0.98
N TYR A 182 -5.80 -10.99 -0.28
CA TYR A 182 -5.80 -10.84 1.18
C TYR A 182 -6.00 -9.38 1.56
N ALA A 183 -6.78 -9.13 2.61
CA ALA A 183 -6.98 -7.81 3.20
C ALA A 183 -6.82 -7.83 4.72
N GLY A 184 -6.03 -6.87 5.23
CA GLY A 184 -5.90 -6.59 6.65
C GLY A 184 -6.73 -5.38 7.06
N TYR A 185 -7.16 -5.34 8.32
CA TYR A 185 -8.06 -4.31 8.84
C TYR A 185 -7.56 -3.69 10.16
N ARG A 186 -8.06 -2.49 10.48
CA ARG A 186 -7.86 -1.81 11.78
C ARG A 186 -9.12 -1.76 12.64
N GLY A 187 -9.01 -1.22 13.85
CA GLY A 187 -10.13 -0.99 14.75
C GLY A 187 -10.63 -2.30 15.35
N HIS A 188 -11.93 -2.60 15.20
CA HIS A 188 -12.51 -3.81 15.77
C HIS A 188 -12.10 -5.11 15.05
N ALA A 189 -11.54 -5.00 13.83
CA ALA A 189 -11.03 -6.13 13.04
C ALA A 189 -9.49 -6.16 13.01
N SER A 190 -8.83 -5.44 13.92
CA SER A 190 -7.39 -5.51 14.08
C SER A 190 -6.96 -6.95 14.36
N GLY A 191 -5.88 -7.41 13.71
CA GLY A 191 -5.29 -8.73 13.94
C GLY A 191 -5.95 -9.84 13.13
N THR A 192 -6.85 -9.46 12.21
CA THR A 192 -7.53 -10.40 11.31
C THR A 192 -7.18 -10.08 9.86
N ILE A 193 -6.90 -11.13 9.09
CA ILE A 193 -6.63 -11.05 7.66
C ILE A 193 -7.67 -11.92 6.97
N TYR A 194 -8.40 -11.32 6.05
CA TYR A 194 -9.43 -12.02 5.27
C TYR A 194 -8.87 -12.32 3.90
N SER A 195 -9.33 -13.40 3.28
CA SER A 195 -9.00 -13.73 1.90
C SER A 195 -10.26 -13.92 1.05
N TRP A 196 -10.15 -13.62 -0.25
CA TRP A 196 -11.20 -13.83 -1.25
C TRP A 196 -10.60 -14.46 -2.50
N ASP A 197 -11.35 -15.34 -3.15
CA ASP A 197 -11.13 -15.67 -4.55
C ASP A 197 -11.96 -14.70 -5.41
N VAL A 198 -11.28 -13.79 -6.10
CA VAL A 198 -11.92 -12.74 -6.92
C VAL A 198 -12.62 -13.29 -8.18
N ARG A 199 -12.50 -14.59 -8.46
CA ARG A 199 -13.23 -15.27 -9.54
C ARG A 199 -14.51 -15.96 -9.06
N SER A 200 -14.73 -16.01 -7.75
CA SER A 200 -15.83 -16.74 -7.12
C SER A 200 -16.81 -15.77 -6.45
N ASN A 201 -17.61 -16.27 -5.52
CA ASN A 201 -18.51 -15.43 -4.72
C ASN A 201 -17.73 -14.50 -3.79
N VAL A 202 -17.55 -13.25 -4.20
CA VAL A 202 -16.82 -12.21 -3.47
C VAL A 202 -17.59 -11.62 -2.29
N ASP A 203 -18.84 -12.05 -2.04
CA ASP A 203 -19.62 -11.64 -0.86
C ASP A 203 -19.27 -12.46 0.40
N VAL A 204 -18.48 -13.53 0.26
CA VAL A 204 -18.09 -14.40 1.36
C VAL A 204 -16.57 -14.61 1.32
N PRO A 205 -15.84 -14.28 2.41
CA PRO A 205 -14.43 -14.55 2.47
C PRO A 205 -14.17 -16.06 2.43
N VAL A 206 -13.11 -16.42 1.73
CA VAL A 206 -12.65 -17.78 1.54
C VAL A 206 -12.00 -18.32 2.81
N GLU A 207 -11.17 -17.50 3.46
CA GLU A 207 -10.51 -17.84 4.73
C GLU A 207 -10.28 -16.59 5.58
N ILE A 208 -10.26 -16.76 6.91
CA ILE A 208 -9.99 -15.70 7.88
C ILE A 208 -8.86 -16.13 8.82
N PHE A 209 -7.70 -15.51 8.67
CA PHE A 209 -6.53 -15.71 9.52
C PHE A 209 -6.58 -14.76 10.72
N ARG A 210 -6.12 -15.25 11.88
CA ARG A 210 -6.02 -14.47 13.12
C ARG A 210 -4.64 -14.61 13.72
N THR A 211 -4.10 -13.52 14.25
CA THR A 211 -2.83 -13.54 14.99
C THR A 211 -2.93 -14.33 16.29
N THR A 212 -4.07 -14.22 16.98
CA THR A 212 -4.35 -14.93 18.23
C THR A 212 -5.82 -15.32 18.31
N ASP A 213 -6.14 -16.33 19.12
CA ASP A 213 -7.53 -16.71 19.42
C ASP A 213 -8.28 -15.66 20.26
N LYS A 214 -7.53 -14.75 20.89
CA LYS A 214 -8.11 -13.66 21.68
C LYS A 214 -8.51 -12.50 20.76
N PRO A 215 -9.62 -11.81 21.05
CA PRO A 215 -9.94 -10.57 20.37
C PRO A 215 -8.81 -9.58 20.56
N ALA A 216 -8.18 -9.13 19.47
CA ALA A 216 -7.17 -8.09 19.55
C ALA A 216 -7.78 -6.83 20.16
N ALA A 217 -7.00 -6.12 20.98
CA ALA A 217 -7.40 -4.81 21.46
C ALA A 217 -7.69 -3.89 20.26
N ARG A 218 -8.74 -3.06 20.37
CA ARG A 218 -9.06 -2.10 19.32
C ARG A 218 -7.88 -1.15 19.16
N SER A 219 -7.34 -1.10 17.95
CA SER A 219 -6.24 -0.21 17.65
C SER A 219 -6.32 0.38 16.26
N ASN A 220 -5.87 1.63 16.16
CA ASN A 220 -5.83 2.39 14.91
C ASN A 220 -4.47 2.28 14.21
N GLN A 221 -3.51 1.55 14.78
CA GLN A 221 -2.23 1.29 14.13
C GLN A 221 -2.42 0.41 12.89
N LYS A 222 -1.65 0.69 11.83
CA LYS A 222 -1.58 -0.14 10.63
C LYS A 222 -0.72 -1.35 10.95
N MET A 223 -1.34 -2.52 11.08
CA MET A 223 -0.61 -3.77 11.16
C MET A 223 -0.41 -4.32 9.76
N HIS A 224 0.82 -4.72 9.48
CA HIS A 224 1.21 -5.24 8.19
C HIS A 224 1.35 -6.75 8.23
N PHE A 225 1.05 -7.37 7.09
CA PHE A 225 1.29 -8.78 6.83
C PHE A 225 2.08 -8.94 5.54
N ASP A 226 2.76 -10.08 5.41
CA ASP A 226 3.47 -10.44 4.19
C ASP A 226 3.22 -11.89 3.80
N ILE A 227 3.36 -12.16 2.51
CA ILE A 227 3.17 -13.49 1.92
C ILE A 227 4.51 -13.92 1.35
N ASP A 228 4.94 -15.15 1.64
CA ASP A 228 6.19 -15.66 1.09
C ASP A 228 6.15 -15.75 -0.45
N CYS A 229 7.32 -15.81 -1.07
CA CYS A 229 7.43 -15.84 -2.54
C CYS A 229 6.75 -17.05 -3.19
N ALA A 230 6.57 -18.15 -2.45
CA ALA A 230 5.83 -19.31 -2.93
C ALA A 230 4.30 -19.20 -2.68
N GLY A 231 3.82 -18.14 -2.04
CA GLY A 231 2.39 -17.94 -1.79
C GLY A 231 1.77 -18.96 -0.83
N ARG A 232 2.58 -19.58 0.03
CA ARG A 232 2.23 -20.67 0.95
C ARG A 232 2.15 -20.25 2.41
N PHE A 233 2.86 -19.21 2.81
CA PHE A 233 2.93 -18.76 4.19
C PHE A 233 2.58 -17.29 4.29
N LEU A 234 1.73 -16.98 5.26
CA LEU A 234 1.32 -15.64 5.63
C LEU A 234 1.97 -15.32 6.98
N SER A 235 2.64 -14.18 7.08
CA SER A 235 3.21 -13.69 8.34
C SER A 235 2.63 -12.34 8.71
N THR A 236 2.40 -12.09 10.00
CA THR A 236 1.89 -10.81 10.50
C THR A 236 2.41 -10.56 11.91
N GLY A 237 2.67 -9.29 12.24
CA GLY A 237 3.01 -8.85 13.59
C GLY A 237 1.81 -8.27 14.33
N ASP A 238 1.86 -8.27 15.66
CA ASP A 238 0.93 -7.55 16.53
C ASP A 238 1.59 -6.36 17.25
N GLN A 239 0.85 -5.69 18.13
CA GLN A 239 1.30 -4.50 18.87
C GLN A 239 2.05 -4.83 20.16
N VAL A 240 2.21 -6.11 20.45
CA VAL A 240 2.85 -6.65 21.65
C VAL A 240 4.09 -7.46 21.24
N ASP A 241 4.68 -7.10 20.10
CA ASP A 241 5.88 -7.70 19.50
C ASP A 241 5.77 -9.22 19.22
N GLN A 242 4.55 -9.74 19.01
CA GLN A 242 4.34 -11.13 18.62
C GLN A 242 4.20 -11.25 17.09
N CYS A 243 4.88 -12.23 16.52
CA CYS A 243 4.73 -12.60 15.12
C CYS A 243 3.95 -13.92 15.02
N ALA A 244 2.93 -13.94 14.17
CA ALA A 244 2.21 -15.15 13.79
C ALA A 244 2.56 -15.54 12.36
N THR A 245 2.67 -16.85 12.11
CA THR A 245 2.78 -17.43 10.77
C THR A 245 1.67 -18.44 10.58
N GLY A 246 0.99 -18.38 9.44
CA GLY A 246 -0.05 -19.33 9.05
C GLY A 246 0.20 -19.83 7.63
N GLU A 247 -0.35 -20.98 7.28
CA GLU A 247 -0.38 -21.42 5.90
C GLU A 247 -1.37 -20.55 5.14
N ALA A 248 -0.95 -19.90 4.06
CA ALA A 248 -1.78 -19.10 3.17
C ALA A 248 -2.63 -19.99 2.22
N GLY A 249 -2.83 -21.26 2.60
CA GLY A 249 -3.27 -22.37 1.74
C GLY A 249 -4.78 -22.64 1.80
N LEU A 250 -5.36 -22.73 0.60
CA LEU A 250 -6.44 -23.66 0.26
C LEU A 250 -5.93 -24.62 -0.80
#